data_AF-A0A951P113-F1
#
_entry.id   AF-A0A951P113-F1
#
_cell.length_a   1.000
_cell.length_b   1.000
_cell.length_c   1.000
_cell.angle_alpha   90.00
_cell.angle_beta   90.00
_cell.angle_gamma   90.00
#
_symmetry.space_group_name_H-M   'P 1'
#
loop_
_entity.id
_entity.type
_entity.pdbx_description
1 polymer ?
#
loop_
_entity_poly.entity_id
_entity_poly.type
_entity_poly.pdbx_seq_one_letter_code
_entity_poly.pdbx_strand_id
1 'polypeptide(L)'
;MQPVTPSVTQNFFVIPGVNVHQGDPDYSLLVNLSEKQLKQRWDTPEGQNILARWKSSGFSRDALDSLVGKIYDRTDLRGVSLIGEKLNGVDLSKIDFYKASLKDSDLTNANLRNSYLSEANIEGANFSFAKADGLYLDNADFNSKTSFKGVNISDINFTFATLLQESIAAQSRIIDLERKRPLLASFLRISCDYGRSFTQFFFWCFVVIAVFTLLYAFIPGLVAKLEMPANMFIKASLFDSFYLSTMTFITIGTDVVPISMLGKVLMMLEGGIGYLMTGLLVAILVKRTVGE
;
A
#
# COMPACT_ATOMS: atom_id res chain seq x y z
N MET A 1 59.87 5.40 28.88
CA MET A 1 59.29 5.97 27.65
C MET A 1 58.14 5.06 27.21
N GLN A 2 56.88 5.44 27.43
CA GLN A 2 55.77 5.03 26.56
C GLN A 2 55.76 5.96 25.33
N PRO A 3 55.02 5.66 24.26
CA PRO A 3 54.96 4.41 23.49
C PRO A 3 55.27 4.72 22.01
N VAL A 4 55.53 3.70 21.18
CA VAL A 4 55.45 3.87 19.72
C VAL A 4 54.29 3.02 19.22
N THR A 5 53.14 3.67 19.07
CA THR A 5 52.12 3.28 18.09
C THR A 5 52.58 3.73 16.70
N PRO A 6 52.61 2.84 15.71
CA PRO A 6 52.23 3.19 14.36
C PRO A 6 50.72 2.97 14.22
N SER A 7 50.06 4.04 13.81
CA SER A 7 48.71 4.14 13.27
C SER A 7 48.25 2.87 12.53
N VAL A 8 47.37 2.11 13.16
CA VAL A 8 46.56 1.13 12.47
C VAL A 8 45.21 1.79 12.20
N THR A 9 45.14 2.54 11.10
CA THR A 9 43.88 2.70 10.34
C THR A 9 43.49 1.34 9.76
N GLN A 10 43.24 0.33 10.61
CA GLN A 10 42.49 -0.84 10.19
C GLN A 10 41.06 -0.34 10.01
N ASN A 11 40.58 -0.42 8.77
CA ASN A 11 39.17 -0.56 8.51
C ASN A 11 38.71 -1.82 9.27
N PHE A 12 38.30 -1.66 10.53
CA PHE A 12 37.69 -2.72 11.32
C PHE A 12 36.38 -3.07 10.63
N PHE A 13 36.45 -4.12 9.82
CA PHE A 13 35.31 -4.67 9.11
C PHE A 13 34.81 -5.87 9.91
N VAL A 14 33.58 -5.78 10.42
CA VAL A 14 33.02 -6.86 11.23
C VAL A 14 32.08 -7.72 10.41
N ILE A 15 32.47 -8.98 10.24
CA ILE A 15 31.76 -9.98 9.45
C ILE A 15 30.41 -10.29 10.13
N PRO A 16 29.34 -10.63 9.38
CA PRO A 16 28.12 -11.18 9.96
C PRO A 16 28.41 -12.47 10.72
N GLY A 17 27.66 -12.76 11.79
CA GLY A 17 27.86 -14.00 12.56
C GLY A 17 28.78 -13.92 13.77
N VAL A 18 29.37 -12.76 14.05
CA VAL A 18 30.17 -12.57 15.27
C VAL A 18 29.25 -12.35 16.48
N ASN A 19 29.36 -13.21 17.48
CA ASN A 19 28.81 -12.95 18.81
C ASN A 19 29.73 -11.98 19.54
N VAL A 20 29.18 -10.87 20.03
CA VAL A 20 29.86 -9.94 20.93
C VAL A 20 28.98 -9.62 22.13
N HIS A 21 29.56 -9.74 23.30
CA HIS A 21 28.95 -9.34 24.55
C HIS A 21 29.30 -7.89 24.87
N GLN A 22 28.48 -7.22 25.69
CA GLN A 22 28.66 -5.80 26.01
C GLN A 22 30.05 -5.47 26.61
N GLY A 23 30.72 -6.45 27.22
CA GLY A 23 32.08 -6.31 27.77
C GLY A 23 33.22 -6.51 26.77
N ASP A 24 32.92 -6.95 25.54
CA ASP A 24 33.95 -7.23 24.53
C ASP A 24 34.43 -5.92 23.89
N PRO A 25 35.74 -5.76 23.60
CA PRO A 25 36.27 -4.56 22.95
C PRO A 25 35.57 -4.23 21.62
N ASP A 26 35.23 -5.27 20.87
CA ASP A 26 34.60 -5.17 19.54
C ASP A 26 33.11 -4.82 19.60
N TYR A 27 32.49 -4.88 20.78
CA TYR A 27 31.08 -4.56 20.96
C TYR A 27 30.75 -3.12 20.59
N SER A 28 31.54 -2.18 21.11
CA SER A 28 31.38 -0.76 20.83
C SER A 28 31.54 -0.46 19.33
N LEU A 29 32.39 -1.21 18.66
CA LEU A 29 32.64 -1.08 17.23
C LEU A 29 31.48 -1.65 16.40
N LEU A 30 30.94 -2.80 16.80
CA LEU A 30 29.79 -3.44 16.15
C LEU A 30 28.49 -2.65 16.30
N VAL A 31 28.27 -2.01 17.45
CA VAL A 31 27.08 -1.19 17.70
C VAL A 31 27.12 0.12 16.89
N ASN A 32 28.30 0.69 16.66
CA ASN A 32 28.49 1.98 16.01
C ASN A 32 28.88 1.91 14.53
N LEU A 33 28.58 0.78 13.85
CA LEU A 33 28.82 0.66 12.41
C LEU A 33 27.98 1.66 11.62
N SER A 34 28.61 2.33 10.65
CA SER A 34 27.88 3.14 9.68
C SER A 34 26.98 2.26 8.80
N GLU A 35 25.95 2.86 8.19
CA GLU A 35 25.07 2.17 7.25
C GLU A 35 25.84 1.45 6.13
N LYS A 36 26.86 2.12 5.58
CA LYS A 36 27.69 1.55 4.52
C LYS A 36 28.38 0.28 5.00
N GLN A 37 28.92 0.27 6.22
CA GLN A 37 29.56 -0.90 6.81
C GLN A 37 28.54 -2.02 7.11
N LEU A 38 27.35 -1.65 7.62
CA LEU A 38 26.25 -2.60 7.88
C LEU A 38 25.78 -3.30 6.60
N LYS A 39 25.77 -2.62 5.46
CA LYS A 39 25.41 -3.24 4.17
C LYS A 39 26.58 -4.06 3.61
N GLN A 40 27.78 -3.49 3.59
CA GLN A 40 28.97 -4.13 3.01
C GLN A 40 29.34 -5.45 3.70
N ARG A 41 29.08 -5.62 5.00
CA ARG A 41 29.31 -6.89 5.71
C ARG A 41 28.53 -8.06 5.13
N TRP A 42 27.38 -7.82 4.51
CA TRP A 42 26.61 -8.88 3.86
C TRP A 42 27.11 -9.18 2.44
N ASP A 43 27.89 -8.30 1.83
CA ASP A 43 28.47 -8.50 0.49
C ASP A 43 29.74 -9.36 0.50
N THR A 44 30.28 -9.71 1.68
CA THR A 44 31.45 -10.59 1.78
C THR A 44 31.12 -12.05 1.51
N PRO A 45 32.12 -12.88 1.14
CA PRO A 45 31.93 -14.32 0.98
C PRO A 45 31.31 -14.97 2.22
N GLU A 46 31.70 -14.56 3.42
CA GLU A 46 31.16 -15.07 4.68
C GLU A 46 29.69 -14.65 4.88
N GLY A 47 29.35 -13.37 4.64
CA GLY A 47 27.98 -12.87 4.72
C GLY A 47 27.05 -13.56 3.72
N GLN A 48 27.52 -13.75 2.48
CA GLN A 48 26.78 -14.48 1.45
C GLN A 48 26.62 -15.97 1.78
N ASN A 49 27.64 -16.59 2.38
CA ASN A 49 27.56 -17.99 2.83
C ASN A 49 26.52 -18.15 3.96
N ILE A 50 26.50 -17.24 4.93
CA ILE A 50 25.46 -17.20 5.98
C ILE A 50 24.07 -17.11 5.35
N LEU A 51 23.86 -16.19 4.42
CA LEU A 51 22.57 -16.04 3.73
C LEU A 51 22.19 -17.28 2.92
N ALA A 52 23.14 -17.87 2.20
CA ALA A 52 22.91 -19.09 1.43
C ALA A 52 22.51 -20.27 2.33
N ARG A 53 23.17 -20.43 3.50
CA ARG A 53 22.85 -21.47 4.48
C ARG A 53 21.49 -21.24 5.16
N TRP A 54 21.15 -20.00 5.46
CA TRP A 54 19.85 -19.69 6.01
C TRP A 54 18.73 -19.93 4.99
N LYS A 55 18.93 -19.52 3.73
CA LYS A 55 18.02 -19.80 2.61
C LYS A 55 17.84 -21.30 2.39
N SER A 56 18.92 -22.09 2.38
CA SER A 56 18.83 -23.54 2.18
C SER A 56 18.13 -24.27 3.33
N SER A 57 18.09 -23.68 4.53
CA SER A 57 17.29 -24.16 5.65
C SER A 57 15.79 -23.83 5.55
N GLY A 58 15.35 -23.13 4.50
CA GLY A 58 13.99 -22.62 4.39
C GLY A 58 13.71 -21.49 5.38
N PHE A 59 14.72 -20.66 5.66
CA PHE A 59 14.67 -19.58 6.64
C PHE A 59 14.38 -20.04 8.09
N SER A 60 14.84 -21.23 8.49
CA SER A 60 14.64 -21.73 9.85
C SER A 60 15.25 -20.80 10.91
N ARG A 61 14.53 -20.59 12.02
CA ARG A 61 15.00 -19.81 13.18
C ARG A 61 16.22 -20.45 13.84
N ASP A 62 16.22 -21.77 14.00
CA ASP A 62 17.32 -22.51 14.61
C ASP A 62 18.59 -22.40 13.77
N ALA A 63 18.44 -22.46 12.44
CA ALA A 63 19.55 -22.25 11.52
C ALA A 63 20.10 -20.83 11.65
N LEU A 64 19.23 -19.82 11.66
CA LEU A 64 19.65 -18.42 11.83
C LEU A 64 20.44 -18.21 13.12
N ASP A 65 19.94 -18.70 14.25
CA ASP A 65 20.61 -18.56 15.55
C ASP A 65 21.97 -19.26 15.61
N SER A 66 22.19 -20.29 14.78
CA SER A 66 23.50 -20.95 14.64
C SER A 66 24.47 -20.23 13.69
N LEU A 67 23.94 -19.39 12.79
CA LEU A 67 24.69 -18.72 11.73
C LEU A 67 25.06 -17.29 12.12
N VAL A 68 24.18 -16.63 12.85
CA VAL A 68 24.26 -15.20 13.14
C VAL A 68 24.35 -14.97 14.64
N GLY A 69 25.27 -14.08 15.03
CA GLY A 69 25.44 -13.71 16.43
C GLY A 69 24.32 -12.82 16.96
N LYS A 70 24.33 -12.61 18.27
CA LYS A 70 23.42 -11.68 18.95
C LYS A 70 24.15 -10.41 19.37
N ILE A 71 23.43 -9.29 19.32
CA ILE A 71 23.83 -8.01 19.91
C ILE A 71 22.74 -7.61 20.90
N TYR A 72 23.15 -7.39 22.16
CA TYR A 72 22.23 -7.44 23.30
C TYR A 72 21.54 -8.82 23.30
N ASP A 73 20.21 -8.86 23.25
CA ASP A 73 19.41 -10.09 23.20
C ASP A 73 18.79 -10.37 21.81
N ARG A 74 19.27 -9.69 20.77
CA ARG A 74 18.67 -9.70 19.42
C ARG A 74 19.61 -10.31 18.41
N THR A 75 19.08 -11.12 17.51
CA THR A 75 19.85 -11.66 16.38
C THR A 75 20.18 -10.54 15.40
N ASP A 76 21.47 -10.37 15.06
CA ASP A 76 21.96 -9.22 14.30
C ASP A 76 21.85 -9.43 12.77
N LEU A 77 20.72 -8.98 12.21
CA LEU A 77 20.51 -8.89 10.75
C LEU A 77 20.58 -7.44 10.24
N ARG A 78 21.27 -6.55 10.95
CA ARG A 78 21.36 -5.14 10.57
C ARG A 78 22.05 -4.99 9.21
N GLY A 79 21.45 -4.19 8.32
CA GLY A 79 21.94 -3.96 6.97
C GLY A 79 21.78 -5.12 5.97
N VAL A 80 21.13 -6.23 6.36
CA VAL A 80 20.96 -7.40 5.48
C VAL A 80 20.11 -7.06 4.25
N SER A 81 20.38 -7.69 3.11
CA SER A 81 19.51 -7.65 1.93
C SER A 81 18.70 -8.94 1.83
N LEU A 82 17.38 -8.80 1.95
CA LEU A 82 16.37 -9.86 1.82
C LEU A 82 15.36 -9.51 0.73
N ILE A 83 15.78 -8.74 -0.28
CA ILE A 83 14.90 -8.24 -1.35
C ILE A 83 14.21 -9.40 -2.07
N GLY A 84 12.87 -9.36 -2.12
CA GLY A 84 12.05 -10.34 -2.83
C GLY A 84 12.01 -11.73 -2.21
N GLU A 85 12.55 -11.91 -1.00
CA GLU A 85 12.61 -13.21 -0.34
C GLU A 85 11.23 -13.67 0.17
N LYS A 86 11.04 -14.99 0.21
CA LYS A 86 9.83 -15.63 0.74
C LYS A 86 10.04 -16.00 2.20
N LEU A 87 9.59 -15.12 3.09
CA LEU A 87 9.69 -15.22 4.54
C LEU A 87 8.32 -15.54 5.19
N ASN A 88 7.39 -16.08 4.41
CA ASN A 88 6.02 -16.35 4.85
C ASN A 88 6.01 -17.38 5.99
N GLY A 89 5.40 -17.02 7.12
CA GLY A 89 5.31 -17.87 8.31
C GLY A 89 6.62 -18.08 9.08
N VAL A 90 7.72 -17.41 8.69
CA VAL A 90 9.02 -17.54 9.36
C VAL A 90 8.98 -16.91 10.75
N ASP A 91 9.69 -17.52 11.71
CA ASP A 91 9.92 -16.90 13.01
C ASP A 91 11.10 -15.92 12.95
N LEU A 92 10.74 -14.64 12.81
CA LEU A 92 11.65 -13.50 12.76
C LEU A 92 11.58 -12.66 14.03
N SER A 93 11.14 -13.25 15.16
CA SER A 93 10.99 -12.52 16.42
C SER A 93 12.34 -12.15 17.03
N LYS A 94 12.39 -10.99 17.71
CA LYS A 94 13.61 -10.44 18.34
C LYS A 94 14.81 -10.34 17.40
N ILE A 95 14.56 -10.03 16.13
CA ILE A 95 15.62 -9.76 15.15
C ILE A 95 15.83 -8.25 15.05
N ASP A 96 17.09 -7.84 14.95
CA ASP A 96 17.46 -6.48 14.60
C ASP A 96 17.68 -6.38 13.08
N PHE A 97 16.74 -5.75 12.38
CA PHE A 97 16.76 -5.45 10.96
C PHE A 97 17.07 -3.97 10.69
N TYR A 98 17.69 -3.25 11.64
CA TYR A 98 18.06 -1.85 11.42
C TYR A 98 18.82 -1.68 10.10
N LYS A 99 18.32 -0.79 9.23
CA LYS A 99 18.83 -0.53 7.87
C LYS A 99 18.87 -1.72 6.91
N ALA A 100 18.19 -2.81 7.22
CA ALA A 100 18.02 -3.92 6.29
C ALA A 100 17.14 -3.52 5.09
N SER A 101 17.23 -4.27 4.01
CA SER A 101 16.33 -4.17 2.86
C SER A 101 15.45 -5.40 2.79
N LEU A 102 14.17 -5.22 3.05
CA LEU A 102 13.08 -6.20 2.91
C LEU A 102 12.17 -5.86 1.73
N LYS A 103 12.65 -5.02 0.82
CA LYS A 103 11.90 -4.58 -0.36
C LYS A 103 11.29 -5.77 -1.11
N ASP A 104 10.01 -5.67 -1.46
CA ASP A 104 9.23 -6.67 -2.19
C ASP A 104 9.21 -8.09 -1.55
N SER A 105 9.58 -8.23 -0.27
CA SER A 105 9.60 -9.52 0.43
C SER A 105 8.20 -9.96 0.85
N ASP A 106 7.95 -11.27 0.90
CA ASP A 106 6.73 -11.84 1.45
C ASP A 106 6.93 -12.25 2.92
N LEU A 107 6.35 -11.48 3.84
CA LEU A 107 6.35 -11.72 5.30
C LEU A 107 4.96 -12.14 5.78
N THR A 108 4.11 -12.66 4.90
CA THR A 108 2.75 -13.06 5.24
C THR A 108 2.76 -14.11 6.37
N ASN A 109 1.98 -13.90 7.44
CA ASN A 109 1.95 -14.75 8.64
C ASN A 109 3.26 -14.87 9.42
N ALA A 110 4.31 -14.10 9.10
CA ALA A 110 5.58 -14.14 9.84
C ALA A 110 5.41 -13.70 11.30
N ASN A 111 6.28 -14.19 12.18
CA ASN A 111 6.36 -13.71 13.56
C ASN A 111 7.45 -12.63 13.66
N LEU A 112 7.07 -11.37 13.83
CA LEU A 112 7.96 -10.21 13.94
C LEU A 112 7.93 -9.58 15.33
N ARG A 113 7.49 -10.33 16.34
CA ARG A 113 7.35 -9.82 17.71
C ARG A 113 8.68 -9.31 18.25
N ASN A 114 8.65 -8.09 18.80
CA ASN A 114 9.82 -7.42 19.36
C ASN A 114 11.00 -7.28 18.38
N SER A 115 10.74 -7.24 17.09
CA SER A 115 11.76 -7.03 16.06
C SER A 115 11.92 -5.55 15.73
N TYR A 116 13.09 -5.19 15.20
CA TYR A 116 13.46 -3.80 14.94
C TYR A 116 13.64 -3.59 13.44
N LEU A 117 12.74 -2.81 12.83
CA LEU A 117 12.77 -2.43 11.42
C LEU A 117 13.04 -0.93 11.25
N SER A 118 13.62 -0.28 12.27
CA SER A 118 13.94 1.14 12.20
C SER A 118 14.88 1.42 11.02
N GLU A 119 14.57 2.43 10.22
CA GLU A 119 15.30 2.79 9.00
C GLU A 119 15.47 1.64 7.97
N ALA A 120 14.66 0.58 8.07
CA ALA A 120 14.67 -0.50 7.09
C ALA A 120 13.91 -0.09 5.82
N ASN A 121 14.36 -0.58 4.66
CA ASN A 121 13.58 -0.47 3.44
C ASN A 121 12.55 -1.61 3.38
N ILE A 122 11.28 -1.26 3.55
CA ILE A 122 10.14 -2.17 3.49
C ILE A 122 9.22 -1.89 2.29
N GLU A 123 9.71 -1.15 1.28
CA GLU A 123 8.96 -0.84 0.07
C GLU A 123 8.37 -2.09 -0.57
N GLY A 124 7.04 -2.14 -0.75
CA GLY A 124 6.39 -3.28 -1.40
C GLY A 124 6.39 -4.59 -0.61
N ALA A 125 6.94 -4.60 0.61
CA ALA A 125 6.92 -5.78 1.46
C ALA A 125 5.49 -6.10 1.93
N ASN A 126 5.19 -7.39 2.05
CA ASN A 126 3.88 -7.88 2.46
C ASN A 126 3.92 -8.46 3.88
N PHE A 127 3.46 -7.71 4.88
CA PHE A 127 3.33 -8.12 6.28
C PHE A 127 1.94 -8.67 6.62
N SER A 128 1.12 -9.03 5.62
CA SER A 128 -0.27 -9.44 5.87
C SER A 128 -0.35 -10.54 6.92
N PHE A 129 -1.20 -10.36 7.93
CA PHE A 129 -1.42 -11.30 9.04
C PHE A 129 -0.16 -11.64 9.87
N ALA A 130 0.91 -10.85 9.74
CA ALA A 130 2.09 -11.02 10.58
C ALA A 130 1.78 -10.68 12.05
N LYS A 131 2.51 -11.32 12.96
CA LYS A 131 2.47 -11.02 14.40
C LYS A 131 3.48 -9.93 14.68
N ALA A 132 3.02 -8.72 14.97
CA ALA A 132 3.86 -7.52 15.07
C ALA A 132 3.82 -6.88 16.47
N ASP A 133 3.42 -7.62 17.50
CA ASP A 133 3.38 -7.11 18.87
C ASP A 133 4.80 -6.66 19.29
N GLY A 134 4.97 -5.38 19.65
CA GLY A 134 6.27 -4.79 20.00
C GLY A 134 7.20 -4.53 18.81
N LEU A 135 6.71 -4.53 17.56
CA LEU A 135 7.51 -4.21 16.38
C LEU A 135 7.89 -2.73 16.34
N TYR A 136 9.14 -2.42 16.01
CA TYR A 136 9.63 -1.04 15.83
C TYR A 136 9.77 -0.71 14.35
N LEU A 137 9.11 0.35 13.87
CA LEU A 137 9.08 0.77 12.46
C LEU A 137 9.52 2.23 12.25
N ASP A 138 10.24 2.79 13.23
CA ASP A 138 10.67 4.18 13.22
C ASP A 138 11.49 4.51 11.96
N ASN A 139 11.07 5.54 11.21
CA ASN A 139 11.72 5.96 9.95
C ASN A 139 11.90 4.85 8.89
N ALA A 140 11.09 3.79 8.88
CA ALA A 140 11.14 2.78 7.82
C ALA A 140 10.70 3.36 6.47
N ASP A 141 11.44 3.04 5.40
CA ASP A 141 11.06 3.45 4.04
C ASP A 141 9.94 2.55 3.53
N PHE A 142 8.81 3.13 3.15
CA PHE A 142 7.66 2.41 2.64
C PHE A 142 7.06 3.12 1.43
N ASN A 143 6.30 2.37 0.64
CA ASN A 143 5.50 2.91 -0.45
C ASN A 143 4.07 2.38 -0.42
N SER A 144 3.25 2.78 -1.40
CA SER A 144 1.84 2.41 -1.52
C SER A 144 1.57 0.91 -1.70
N LYS A 145 2.59 0.11 -2.05
CA LYS A 145 2.47 -1.35 -2.19
C LYS A 145 2.70 -2.11 -0.89
N THR A 146 3.29 -1.46 0.11
CA THR A 146 3.57 -2.06 1.43
C THR A 146 2.26 -2.42 2.13
N SER A 147 2.10 -3.68 2.53
CA SER A 147 0.85 -4.16 3.12
C SER A 147 1.00 -4.62 4.56
N PHE A 148 0.09 -4.19 5.42
CA PHE A 148 -0.06 -4.64 6.81
C PHE A 148 -1.49 -5.16 7.07
N LYS A 149 -2.09 -5.77 6.04
CA LYS A 149 -3.48 -6.26 6.11
C LYS A 149 -3.63 -7.28 7.24
N GLY A 150 -4.57 -7.03 8.15
CA GLY A 150 -4.87 -7.95 9.25
C GLY A 150 -3.80 -7.99 10.36
N VAL A 151 -2.85 -7.06 10.36
CA VAL A 151 -1.86 -6.91 11.45
C VAL A 151 -2.49 -6.13 12.60
N ASN A 152 -2.26 -6.58 13.84
CA ASN A 152 -2.59 -5.77 15.02
C ASN A 152 -1.53 -4.67 15.19
N ILE A 153 -1.98 -3.41 15.17
CA ILE A 153 -1.10 -2.23 15.27
C ILE A 153 -1.08 -1.58 16.66
N SER A 154 -1.83 -2.10 17.64
CA SER A 154 -1.94 -1.48 18.98
C SER A 154 -0.58 -1.32 19.68
N ASP A 155 0.30 -2.28 19.43
CA ASP A 155 1.57 -2.43 20.14
C ASP A 155 2.78 -2.24 19.19
N ILE A 156 2.55 -1.63 18.02
CA ILE A 156 3.63 -1.29 17.08
C ILE A 156 4.13 0.12 17.40
N ASN A 157 5.44 0.28 17.47
CA ASN A 157 6.08 1.58 17.60
C ASN A 157 6.27 2.23 16.21
N PHE A 158 5.63 3.38 16.04
CA PHE A 158 5.71 4.24 14.85
C PHE A 158 6.34 5.61 15.18
N THR A 159 7.25 5.68 16.16
CA THR A 159 7.88 6.95 16.52
C THR A 159 8.55 7.53 15.28
N PHE A 160 8.13 8.75 14.89
CA PHE A 160 8.54 9.43 13.65
C PHE A 160 8.10 8.80 12.33
N ALA A 161 7.29 7.73 12.34
CA ALA A 161 6.72 7.07 11.16
C ALA A 161 5.21 7.34 10.99
N THR A 162 4.78 8.60 11.14
CA THR A 162 3.36 8.99 11.16
C THR A 162 2.62 8.61 9.87
N LEU A 163 3.23 8.85 8.71
CA LEU A 163 2.65 8.52 7.40
C LEU A 163 2.46 7.00 7.22
N LEU A 164 3.37 6.19 7.78
CA LEU A 164 3.25 4.73 7.75
C LEU A 164 2.07 4.28 8.63
N GLN A 165 1.96 4.84 9.84
CA GLN A 165 0.84 4.57 10.74
C GLN A 165 -0.50 4.89 10.08
N GLU A 166 -0.62 6.05 9.43
CA GLU A 166 -1.82 6.45 8.69
C GLU A 166 -2.13 5.51 7.52
N SER A 167 -1.11 5.12 6.75
CA SER A 167 -1.25 4.16 5.66
C SER A 167 -1.81 2.82 6.15
N ILE A 168 -1.29 2.28 7.25
CA ILE A 168 -1.74 1.01 7.82
C ILE A 168 -3.15 1.13 8.41
N ALA A 169 -3.46 2.23 9.09
CA ALA A 169 -4.79 2.50 9.59
C ALA A 169 -5.83 2.60 8.45
N ALA A 170 -5.46 3.22 7.33
CA ALA A 170 -6.30 3.28 6.13
C ALA A 170 -6.55 1.88 5.54
N GLN A 171 -5.52 1.02 5.46
CA GLN A 171 -5.68 -0.37 5.02
C GLN A 171 -6.67 -1.14 5.93
N SER A 172 -6.56 -0.98 7.24
CA SER A 172 -7.44 -1.63 8.22
C SER A 172 -8.91 -1.19 8.06
N ARG A 173 -9.14 0.10 7.82
CA ARG A 173 -10.49 0.64 7.54
C ARG A 173 -11.10 0.04 6.26
N ILE A 174 -10.29 -0.13 5.21
CA ILE A 174 -10.74 -0.74 3.96
C ILE A 174 -11.15 -2.20 4.19
N ILE A 175 -10.34 -2.97 4.94
CA ILE A 175 -10.66 -4.37 5.27
C ILE A 175 -11.95 -4.46 6.10
N ASP A 176 -12.12 -3.58 7.08
CA ASP A 176 -13.34 -3.51 7.87
C ASP A 176 -14.57 -3.17 7.02
N LEU A 177 -14.41 -2.29 6.04
CA LEU A 177 -15.46 -1.95 5.09
C LEU A 177 -15.80 -3.13 4.18
N GLU A 178 -14.79 -3.82 3.63
CA GLU A 178 -14.95 -5.02 2.80
C GLU A 178 -15.72 -6.11 3.57
N ARG A 179 -15.43 -6.25 4.87
CA ARG A 179 -16.12 -7.21 5.75
C ARG A 179 -17.55 -6.79 6.09
N LYS A 180 -17.77 -5.53 6.50
CA LYS A 180 -19.07 -5.06 7.01
C LYS A 180 -20.06 -4.71 5.90
N ARG A 181 -19.59 -4.19 4.76
CA ARG A 181 -20.41 -3.69 3.66
C ARG A 181 -19.79 -4.07 2.30
N PRO A 182 -19.84 -5.35 1.91
CA PRO A 182 -19.15 -5.86 0.72
C PRO A 182 -19.65 -5.21 -0.58
N LEU A 183 -20.95 -4.88 -0.68
CA LEU A 183 -21.51 -4.18 -1.84
C LEU A 183 -20.95 -2.77 -1.99
N LEU A 184 -20.93 -2.00 -0.88
CA LEU A 184 -20.37 -0.65 -0.87
C LEU A 184 -18.87 -0.67 -1.15
N ALA A 185 -18.14 -1.63 -0.56
CA ALA A 185 -16.71 -1.79 -0.81
C ALA A 185 -16.42 -2.09 -2.29
N SER A 186 -17.17 -3.03 -2.88
CA SER A 186 -17.06 -3.37 -4.30
C SER A 186 -17.33 -2.17 -5.19
N PHE A 187 -18.39 -1.41 -4.89
CA PHE A 187 -18.71 -0.16 -5.58
C PHE A 187 -17.55 0.82 -5.52
N LEU A 188 -17.04 1.17 -4.33
CA LEU A 188 -15.95 2.14 -4.15
C LEU A 188 -14.64 1.69 -4.79
N ARG A 189 -14.33 0.39 -4.74
CA ARG A 189 -13.16 -0.20 -5.39
C ARG A 189 -13.24 -0.07 -6.90
N ILE A 190 -14.40 -0.40 -7.48
CA ILE A 190 -14.62 -0.36 -8.92
C ILE A 190 -14.67 1.09 -9.41
N SER A 191 -15.40 1.98 -8.74
CA SER A 191 -15.61 3.34 -9.21
C SER A 191 -14.38 4.23 -9.07
N CYS A 192 -13.64 4.17 -7.95
CA CYS A 192 -12.59 5.15 -7.67
C CYS A 192 -11.37 4.62 -6.88
N ASP A 193 -11.22 3.30 -6.76
CA ASP A 193 -10.19 2.65 -5.93
C ASP A 193 -10.13 3.23 -4.50
N TYR A 194 -11.28 3.29 -3.82
CA TYR A 194 -11.40 3.86 -2.47
C TYR A 194 -10.91 5.33 -2.37
N GLY A 195 -11.07 6.07 -3.47
CA GLY A 195 -10.67 7.47 -3.63
C GLY A 195 -9.20 7.68 -3.96
N ARG A 196 -8.47 6.63 -4.36
CA ARG A 196 -7.06 6.72 -4.77
C ARG A 196 -6.91 7.07 -6.26
N SER A 197 -7.91 6.75 -7.09
CA SER A 197 -7.81 6.89 -8.55
C SER A 197 -8.90 7.80 -9.13
N PHE A 198 -8.52 9.04 -9.45
CA PHE A 198 -9.37 9.97 -10.20
C PHE A 198 -9.62 9.50 -11.63
N THR A 199 -8.61 8.92 -12.28
CA THR A 199 -8.74 8.42 -13.65
C THR A 199 -9.81 7.34 -13.74
N GLN A 200 -9.84 6.43 -12.76
CA GLN A 200 -10.87 5.38 -12.70
C GLN A 200 -12.26 5.97 -12.45
N PHE A 201 -12.37 7.00 -11.61
CA PHE A 201 -13.62 7.72 -11.40
C PHE A 201 -14.16 8.31 -12.70
N PHE A 202 -13.35 9.11 -13.42
CA PHE A 202 -13.79 9.73 -14.68
C PHE A 202 -14.07 8.70 -15.77
N PHE A 203 -13.31 7.61 -15.81
CA PHE A 203 -13.58 6.49 -16.70
C PHE A 203 -14.99 5.93 -16.47
N TRP A 204 -15.38 5.66 -15.22
CA TRP A 204 -16.71 5.14 -14.92
C TRP A 204 -17.84 6.14 -15.17
N CYS A 205 -17.61 7.44 -14.93
CA CYS A 205 -18.55 8.49 -15.34
C CYS A 205 -18.80 8.44 -16.86
N PHE A 206 -17.73 8.32 -17.66
CA PHE A 206 -17.85 8.19 -19.11
C PHE A 206 -18.57 6.90 -19.53
N VAL A 207 -18.28 5.77 -18.88
CA VAL A 207 -18.97 4.50 -19.14
C VAL A 207 -20.48 4.61 -18.88
N VAL A 208 -20.89 5.23 -17.78
CA VAL A 208 -22.31 5.44 -17.47
C VAL A 208 -22.97 6.28 -18.55
N ILE A 209 -22.38 7.43 -18.91
CA ILE A 209 -22.91 8.31 -19.97
C ILE A 209 -23.01 7.55 -21.30
N ALA A 210 -21.98 6.77 -21.67
CA ALA A 210 -21.99 5.99 -22.90
C ALA A 210 -23.11 4.93 -22.90
N VAL A 211 -23.33 4.22 -21.78
CA VAL A 211 -24.39 3.21 -21.67
C VAL A 211 -25.78 3.85 -21.84
N PHE A 212 -26.06 4.95 -21.15
CA PHE A 212 -27.36 5.62 -21.27
C PHE A 212 -27.56 6.26 -22.64
N THR A 213 -26.50 6.80 -23.25
CA THR A 213 -26.51 7.25 -24.65
C THR A 213 -26.99 6.14 -25.59
N LEU A 214 -26.44 4.92 -25.45
CA LEU A 214 -26.84 3.78 -26.27
C LEU A 214 -28.29 3.37 -25.99
N LEU A 215 -28.72 3.35 -24.72
CA LEU A 215 -30.12 3.03 -24.37
C LEU A 215 -31.10 4.01 -25.03
N TYR A 216 -30.84 5.32 -24.94
CA TYR A 216 -31.71 6.33 -25.55
C TYR A 216 -31.70 6.30 -27.08
N ALA A 217 -30.56 6.01 -27.70
CA ALA A 217 -30.44 6.00 -29.15
C ALA A 217 -31.07 4.75 -29.81
N PHE A 218 -30.92 3.58 -29.18
CA PHE A 218 -31.29 2.30 -29.78
C PHE A 218 -32.65 1.77 -29.36
N ILE A 219 -33.25 2.27 -28.28
CA ILE A 219 -34.62 1.90 -27.89
C ILE A 219 -35.59 2.94 -28.50
N PRO A 220 -36.37 2.58 -29.53
CA PRO A 220 -37.23 3.52 -30.23
C PRO A 220 -38.31 4.09 -29.31
N GLY A 221 -38.60 5.38 -29.42
CA GLY A 221 -39.67 6.03 -28.66
C GLY A 221 -39.33 6.33 -27.20
N LEU A 222 -38.06 6.23 -26.78
CA LEU A 222 -37.65 6.73 -25.47
C LEU A 222 -37.59 8.26 -25.42
N VAL A 223 -36.99 8.86 -26.44
CA VAL A 223 -36.58 10.27 -26.42
C VAL A 223 -36.95 10.94 -27.73
N ALA A 224 -37.36 12.21 -27.65
CA ALA A 224 -37.56 13.06 -28.80
C ALA A 224 -36.99 14.46 -28.55
N LYS A 225 -36.62 15.12 -29.64
CA LYS A 225 -36.18 16.52 -29.60
C LYS A 225 -37.38 17.44 -29.81
N LEU A 226 -37.53 18.44 -28.95
CA LEU A 226 -38.54 19.47 -29.08
C LEU A 226 -38.01 20.60 -29.97
N GLU A 227 -38.62 20.82 -31.15
CA GLU A 227 -38.30 21.97 -31.99
C GLU A 227 -39.28 23.14 -31.75
N MET A 228 -38.73 24.29 -31.35
CA MET A 228 -39.43 25.57 -31.30
C MET A 228 -39.24 26.31 -32.63
N PRO A 229 -40.27 26.97 -33.19
CA PRO A 229 -41.57 27.33 -32.58
C PRO A 229 -42.74 26.37 -32.88
N ALA A 230 -42.50 25.23 -33.54
CA ALA A 230 -43.57 24.37 -34.06
C ALA A 230 -44.17 23.37 -33.05
N ASN A 231 -43.61 23.25 -31.83
CA ASN A 231 -43.98 22.22 -30.83
C ASN A 231 -44.06 20.79 -31.43
N MET A 232 -43.18 20.51 -32.39
CA MET A 232 -43.10 19.22 -33.08
C MET A 232 -42.00 18.36 -32.45
N PHE A 233 -42.28 17.07 -32.25
CA PHE A 233 -41.30 16.10 -31.78
C PHE A 233 -40.64 15.40 -32.96
N ILE A 234 -39.32 15.52 -33.07
CA ILE A 234 -38.53 14.84 -34.10
C ILE A 234 -37.71 13.73 -33.46
N LYS A 235 -37.43 12.67 -34.23
CA LYS A 235 -36.58 11.56 -33.82
C LYS A 235 -35.21 12.10 -33.40
N ALA A 236 -34.81 11.81 -32.17
CA ALA A 236 -33.51 12.19 -31.64
C ALA A 236 -32.36 11.49 -32.41
N SER A 237 -31.30 12.22 -32.69
CA SER A 237 -30.06 11.66 -33.23
C SER A 237 -29.23 10.98 -32.13
N LEU A 238 -28.17 10.26 -32.53
CA LEU A 238 -27.18 9.72 -31.58
C LEU A 238 -26.54 10.85 -30.75
N PHE A 239 -26.29 12.00 -31.38
CA PHE A 239 -25.72 13.16 -30.69
C PHE A 239 -26.71 13.75 -29.68
N ASP A 240 -27.99 13.87 -30.03
CA ASP A 240 -29.02 14.33 -29.08
C ASP A 240 -29.15 13.38 -27.89
N SER A 241 -28.99 12.07 -28.12
CA SER A 241 -29.00 11.04 -27.06
C SER A 241 -27.78 11.17 -26.14
N PHE A 242 -26.60 11.46 -26.71
CA PHE A 242 -25.38 11.72 -25.95
C PHE A 242 -25.47 13.01 -25.13
N TYR A 243 -26.02 14.07 -25.74
CA TYR A 243 -26.27 15.35 -25.08
C TYR A 243 -27.24 15.19 -23.90
N LEU A 244 -28.36 14.48 -24.11
CA LEU A 244 -29.32 14.17 -23.05
C LEU A 244 -28.66 13.41 -21.90
N SER A 245 -27.93 12.34 -22.20
CA SER A 245 -27.28 11.51 -21.18
C SER A 245 -26.25 12.33 -20.38
N THR A 246 -25.39 13.09 -21.06
CA THR A 246 -24.41 13.96 -20.41
C THR A 246 -25.08 14.95 -19.46
N MET A 247 -26.11 15.65 -19.93
CA MET A 247 -26.81 16.67 -19.15
C MET A 247 -27.61 16.09 -18.00
N THR A 248 -28.26 14.94 -18.20
CA THR A 248 -28.96 14.20 -17.14
C THR A 248 -27.99 13.75 -16.07
N PHE A 249 -26.82 13.22 -16.46
CA PHE A 249 -25.77 12.77 -15.56
C PHE A 249 -25.18 13.91 -14.72
N ILE A 250 -24.95 15.08 -15.32
CA ILE A 250 -24.49 16.28 -14.60
C ILE A 250 -25.66 17.08 -13.98
N THR A 251 -26.89 16.58 -14.08
CA THR A 251 -28.12 17.14 -13.49
C THR A 251 -28.48 18.55 -13.99
N ILE A 252 -28.16 18.84 -15.25
CA ILE A 252 -28.52 20.08 -15.95
C ILE A 252 -29.75 19.82 -16.85
N GLY A 253 -30.67 20.78 -16.90
CA GLY A 253 -31.87 20.69 -17.75
C GLY A 253 -31.55 20.72 -19.25
N THR A 254 -32.38 20.06 -20.06
CA THR A 254 -32.22 20.01 -21.52
C THR A 254 -33.53 20.24 -22.26
N ASP A 255 -33.42 20.55 -23.55
CA ASP A 255 -34.51 20.62 -24.55
C ASP A 255 -34.92 19.25 -25.11
N VAL A 256 -34.16 18.20 -24.78
CA VAL A 256 -34.43 16.82 -25.18
C VAL A 256 -35.15 16.11 -24.03
N VAL A 257 -36.37 15.63 -24.25
CA VAL A 257 -37.19 15.06 -23.16
C VAL A 257 -37.60 13.62 -23.42
N PRO A 258 -37.69 12.80 -22.36
CA PRO A 258 -38.24 11.46 -22.49
C PRO A 258 -39.75 11.51 -22.73
N ILE A 259 -40.21 10.87 -23.79
CA ILE A 259 -41.63 10.83 -24.17
C ILE A 259 -42.37 9.62 -23.59
N SER A 260 -41.67 8.51 -23.31
CA SER A 260 -42.24 7.29 -22.74
C SER A 260 -42.03 7.19 -21.22
N MET A 261 -42.85 6.36 -20.57
CA MET A 261 -42.69 6.06 -19.14
C MET A 261 -41.32 5.42 -18.85
N LEU A 262 -40.87 4.51 -19.72
CA LEU A 262 -39.56 3.87 -19.59
C LEU A 262 -38.42 4.90 -19.73
N GLY A 263 -38.53 5.84 -20.68
CA GLY A 263 -37.54 6.90 -20.85
C GLY A 263 -37.42 7.80 -19.62
N LYS A 264 -38.56 8.13 -18.99
CA LYS A 264 -38.60 8.90 -17.75
C LYS A 264 -37.93 8.16 -16.59
N VAL A 265 -38.19 6.85 -16.46
CA VAL A 265 -37.55 6.02 -15.42
C VAL A 265 -36.04 5.95 -15.63
N LEU A 266 -35.58 5.71 -16.86
CA LEU A 266 -34.14 5.69 -17.18
C LEU A 266 -33.47 7.02 -16.87
N MET A 267 -34.09 8.14 -17.23
CA MET A 267 -33.58 9.47 -16.94
C MET A 267 -33.48 9.73 -15.42
N MET A 268 -34.48 9.32 -14.64
CA MET A 268 -34.44 9.43 -13.17
C MET A 268 -33.31 8.59 -12.56
N LEU A 269 -33.11 7.37 -13.07
CA LEU A 269 -32.03 6.49 -12.62
C LEU A 269 -30.66 7.08 -12.94
N GLU A 270 -30.46 7.57 -14.16
CA GLU A 270 -29.22 8.22 -14.58
C GLU A 270 -28.90 9.46 -13.74
N GLY A 271 -29.88 10.33 -13.53
CA GLY A 271 -29.71 11.51 -12.66
C GLY A 271 -29.37 11.12 -11.23
N GLY A 272 -29.99 10.07 -10.69
CA GLY A 272 -29.65 9.52 -9.38
C GLY A 272 -28.22 9.01 -9.29
N ILE A 273 -27.73 8.31 -10.32
CA ILE A 273 -26.33 7.87 -10.43
C ILE A 273 -25.40 9.09 -10.51
N GLY A 274 -25.76 10.10 -11.30
CA GLY A 274 -25.03 11.36 -11.42
C GLY A 274 -24.83 12.08 -10.09
N TYR A 275 -25.90 12.21 -9.30
CA TYR A 275 -25.82 12.77 -7.95
C TYR A 275 -24.90 11.95 -7.03
N LEU A 276 -25.00 10.62 -7.09
CA LEU A 276 -24.18 9.73 -6.28
C LEU A 276 -22.69 9.86 -6.65
N MET A 277 -22.37 9.87 -7.94
CA MET A 277 -21.01 10.09 -8.47
C MET A 277 -20.46 11.46 -8.09
N THR A 278 -21.30 12.50 -8.12
CA THR A 278 -20.92 13.86 -7.70
C THR A 278 -20.64 13.92 -6.20
N GLY A 279 -21.49 13.29 -5.36
CA GLY A 279 -21.22 13.16 -3.93
C GLY A 279 -19.92 12.40 -3.64
N LEU A 280 -19.63 11.36 -4.43
CA LEU A 280 -18.36 10.64 -4.35
C LEU A 280 -17.17 11.53 -4.73
N LEU A 281 -17.28 12.32 -5.79
CA LEU A 281 -16.25 13.27 -6.21
C LEU A 281 -15.92 14.27 -5.09
N VAL A 282 -16.95 14.85 -4.47
CA VAL A 282 -16.77 15.76 -3.32
C VAL A 282 -16.07 15.05 -2.17
N ALA A 283 -16.46 13.83 -1.84
CA ALA A 283 -15.82 13.05 -0.77
C ALA A 283 -14.33 12.78 -1.07
N ILE A 284 -13.98 12.49 -2.33
CA ILE A 284 -12.59 12.29 -2.77
C ILE A 284 -11.80 13.59 -2.64
N LEU A 285 -12.36 14.72 -3.09
CA LEU A 285 -11.71 16.03 -3.04
C LEU A 285 -11.46 16.48 -1.59
N VAL A 286 -12.48 16.38 -0.72
CA VAL A 286 -12.36 16.74 0.70
C VAL A 286 -11.29 15.93 1.41
N LYS A 287 -11.24 14.62 1.16
CA LYS A 287 -10.21 13.75 1.73
C LYS A 287 -8.80 14.20 1.35
N ARG A 288 -8.62 14.74 0.15
CA ARG A 288 -7.31 15.17 -0.35
C ARG A 288 -6.92 16.55 0.17
N THR A 289 -7.86 17.48 0.29
CA THR A 289 -7.60 18.83 0.81
C THR A 289 -7.36 18.88 2.32
N VAL A 290 -7.87 17.89 3.07
CA VAL A 290 -7.70 17.79 4.53
C VAL A 290 -6.55 16.83 4.91
N GLY A 291 -5.98 16.12 3.93
CA GLY A 291 -4.93 15.12 4.11
C GLY A 291 -3.52 15.58 3.70
N GLU A 292 -3.29 16.89 3.61
CA GLU A 292 -1.97 17.55 3.58
C GLU A 292 -1.87 18.45 4.82
#